data_AF-A0A0B7ATA8-F1
#
_entry.id   AF-A0A0B7ATA8-F1
#
_cell.length_a   1.000
_cell.length_b   1.000
_cell.length_c   1.000
_cell.angle_alpha   90.00
_cell.angle_beta   90.00
_cell.angle_gamma   90.00
#
_symmetry.space_group_name_H-M   'P 1'
#
loop_
_entity.id
_entity.type
_entity.pdbx_description
1 polymer ?
#
loop_
_entity_poly.entity_id
_entity_poly.type
_entity_poly.pdbx_seq_one_letter_code
_entity_poly.pdbx_strand_id
1 'polypeptide(L)'
;NKMATRRGSLSRVKSEDEKSVTDSRMHETSNSVKGHVNGIKKNGVNGKNGKHEQLSNWQNDFYESFEETPLLVAILTYLGYALLVVIGQIRDLMRAYGIEKDKSCTEPKLEGFVPLFLSWESFYTRNLYRRARDCWNRPISSCAGGRIDVMERISPDYGWNFELTGKKLHVMNFGSYNYLGFSESTGPCTDQVEEVVKRYGVGVCASRQELGYMDIHRELDEQVAEYLGVQAAITVPMGFATNSMNMPCIVSKGCLILSDELNHASLILGSRLSGAMICTYKHNDMMDLERKLRNAVCEGQPRTHRPWRKILIVVEGVYSMEGSIVRLPDVIRLKKNTKLM
;
A
#
# COMPACT_ATOMS: atom_id res chain seq x y z
N ASN A 1 -23.58 -42.06 19.28
CA ASN A 1 -24.97 -41.85 18.82
C ASN A 1 -24.95 -41.49 17.34
N LYS A 2 -25.72 -42.25 16.54
CA LYS A 2 -25.82 -42.19 15.08
C LYS A 2 -26.36 -40.84 14.56
N MET A 3 -25.87 -40.39 13.40
CA MET A 3 -26.59 -39.86 12.21
C MET A 3 -25.60 -39.01 11.39
N ALA A 4 -25.08 -39.42 10.22
CA ALA A 4 -25.71 -39.71 8.93
C ALA A 4 -26.28 -38.48 8.19
N THR A 5 -25.55 -38.10 7.12
CA THR A 5 -26.01 -37.66 5.79
C THR A 5 -26.85 -36.39 5.62
N ARG A 6 -26.30 -35.44 4.83
CA ARG A 6 -26.95 -35.00 3.56
C ARG A 6 -25.94 -34.24 2.67
N ARG A 7 -25.45 -34.93 1.63
CA ARG A 7 -24.91 -34.29 0.41
C ARG A 7 -26.12 -33.73 -0.35
N GLY A 8 -26.20 -32.41 -0.46
CA GLY A 8 -27.16 -31.72 -1.33
C GLY A 8 -26.57 -31.56 -2.72
N SER A 9 -27.09 -32.34 -3.66
CA SER A 9 -26.96 -32.13 -5.11
C SER A 9 -27.59 -30.79 -5.48
N LEU A 10 -26.82 -29.86 -6.05
CA LEU A 10 -27.37 -28.69 -6.73
C LEU A 10 -27.37 -28.95 -8.23
N SER A 11 -28.60 -29.15 -8.71
CA SER A 11 -29.02 -29.31 -10.09
C SER A 11 -28.58 -28.13 -10.96
N ARG A 12 -28.08 -28.48 -12.14
CA ARG A 12 -27.77 -27.60 -13.28
C ARG A 12 -29.04 -26.86 -13.71
N VAL A 13 -29.17 -25.58 -13.35
CA VAL A 13 -30.19 -24.69 -13.90
C VAL A 13 -29.72 -24.25 -15.29
N LYS A 14 -30.48 -24.63 -16.32
CA LYS A 14 -30.44 -24.03 -17.65
C LYS A 14 -31.44 -22.87 -17.71
N SER A 15 -30.97 -21.71 -18.13
CA SER A 15 -31.74 -20.61 -18.74
C SER A 15 -30.71 -19.78 -19.51
N GLU A 16 -30.52 -20.01 -20.81
CA GLU A 16 -31.23 -19.39 -21.94
C GLU A 16 -31.05 -17.85 -22.02
N ASP A 17 -30.55 -17.44 -23.19
CA ASP A 17 -30.46 -16.10 -23.77
C ASP A 17 -29.39 -15.10 -23.31
N GLU A 18 -28.11 -15.42 -23.55
CA GLU A 18 -27.11 -14.38 -23.87
C GLU A 18 -27.17 -14.06 -25.38
N LYS A 19 -27.99 -13.06 -25.73
CA LYS A 19 -27.83 -12.37 -27.01
C LYS A 19 -26.50 -11.65 -27.00
N SER A 20 -25.57 -12.12 -27.82
CA SER A 20 -24.32 -11.44 -28.15
C SER A 20 -24.61 -10.04 -28.67
N VAL A 21 -24.32 -9.01 -27.87
CA VAL A 21 -24.24 -7.63 -28.37
C VAL A 21 -22.88 -7.50 -29.04
N THR A 22 -22.82 -7.86 -30.32
CA THR A 22 -21.72 -7.48 -31.20
C THR A 22 -21.88 -6.00 -31.52
N ASP A 23 -21.26 -5.13 -30.72
CA ASP A 23 -21.20 -3.71 -31.08
C ASP A 23 -20.26 -3.54 -32.27
N SER A 24 -20.88 -3.34 -33.43
CA SER A 24 -20.26 -3.22 -34.74
C SER A 24 -19.90 -1.76 -35.07
N ARG A 25 -19.71 -0.89 -34.06
CA ARG A 25 -19.41 0.54 -34.23
C ARG A 25 -17.98 0.93 -33.89
N MET A 26 -17.01 0.14 -34.35
CA MET A 26 -15.62 0.59 -34.44
C MET A 26 -15.11 0.49 -35.87
N HIS A 27 -15.78 1.21 -36.78
CA HIS A 27 -15.14 1.64 -38.01
C HIS A 27 -15.45 3.13 -38.24
N GLU A 28 -14.37 3.86 -38.46
CA GLU A 28 -14.30 5.22 -39.00
C GLU A 28 -14.68 6.38 -38.07
N THR A 29 -13.69 6.83 -37.30
CA THR A 29 -13.35 8.27 -37.26
C THR A 29 -11.84 8.40 -37.09
N SER A 30 -11.17 8.73 -38.18
CA SER A 30 -9.78 9.16 -38.21
C SER A 30 -9.68 10.53 -37.52
N ASN A 31 -9.16 10.55 -36.30
CA ASN A 31 -8.50 11.73 -35.76
C ASN A 31 -7.34 11.28 -34.87
N SER A 32 -6.15 11.74 -35.24
CA SER A 32 -4.86 11.49 -34.61
C SER A 32 -4.88 11.85 -33.12
N VAL A 33 -5.18 10.88 -32.26
CA VAL A 33 -4.79 10.91 -30.85
C VAL A 33 -3.51 10.11 -30.76
N LYS A 34 -2.38 10.82 -30.58
CA LYS A 34 -1.09 10.21 -30.29
C LYS A 34 -1.19 9.49 -28.95
N GLY A 35 -1.51 8.21 -28.96
CA GLY A 35 -1.34 7.35 -27.79
C GLY A 35 0.12 7.34 -27.38
N HIS A 36 0.40 7.59 -26.10
CA HIS A 36 1.73 7.42 -25.55
C HIS A 36 2.14 5.95 -25.66
N VAL A 37 3.18 5.69 -26.44
CA VAL A 37 3.86 4.40 -26.50
C VAL A 37 4.88 4.40 -25.38
N ASN A 38 4.67 3.59 -24.33
CA ASN A 38 5.72 3.30 -23.36
C ASN A 38 6.87 2.61 -24.08
N GLY A 39 7.97 3.33 -24.27
CA GLY A 39 9.15 2.91 -25.02
C GLY A 39 9.99 1.85 -24.30
N ILE A 40 9.44 0.65 -24.09
CA ILE A 40 10.22 -0.49 -23.58
C ILE A 40 10.13 -1.66 -24.57
N LYS A 41 11.16 -1.79 -25.41
CA LYS A 41 11.55 -3.09 -25.95
C LYS A 41 12.33 -3.82 -24.85
N LYS A 42 11.73 -4.90 -24.33
CA LYS A 42 12.27 -5.90 -23.39
C LYS A 42 12.49 -5.41 -21.95
N ASN A 43 11.66 -5.94 -21.04
CA ASN A 43 11.96 -6.01 -19.61
C ASN A 43 13.23 -6.85 -19.41
N GLY A 44 14.22 -6.28 -18.71
CA GLY A 44 15.49 -6.94 -18.40
C GLY A 44 16.65 -6.37 -19.20
N VAL A 45 17.34 -5.37 -18.63
CA VAL A 45 18.69 -5.03 -19.10
C VAL A 45 19.62 -6.11 -18.58
N ASN A 46 19.71 -7.17 -19.36
CA ASN A 46 20.80 -8.12 -19.31
C ASN A 46 22.08 -7.39 -19.69
N GLY A 47 23.10 -7.48 -18.84
CA GLY A 47 24.42 -6.96 -19.14
C GLY A 47 25.00 -7.67 -20.37
N LYS A 48 25.34 -6.90 -21.41
CA LYS A 48 26.54 -7.05 -22.26
C LYS A 48 26.52 -6.00 -23.38
N ASN A 49 27.56 -5.17 -23.37
CA ASN A 49 28.13 -4.41 -24.49
C ASN A 49 27.19 -3.58 -25.39
N GLY A 50 27.19 -2.28 -25.14
CA GLY A 50 26.81 -1.26 -26.13
C GLY A 50 27.50 0.05 -25.80
N LYS A 51 28.71 0.25 -26.31
CA LYS A 51 29.31 1.59 -26.43
C LYS A 51 28.50 2.36 -27.46
N HIS A 52 27.47 3.09 -27.03
CA HIS A 52 26.94 4.22 -27.78
C HIS A 52 26.34 5.22 -26.80
N GLU A 53 26.89 6.44 -26.84
CA GLU A 53 26.34 7.63 -26.21
C GLU A 53 24.93 7.90 -26.78
N GLN A 54 23.91 7.42 -26.06
CA GLN A 54 22.58 8.02 -26.09
C GLN A 54 22.36 8.71 -24.75
N LEU A 55 22.97 9.88 -24.58
CA LEU A 55 22.49 10.90 -23.67
C LEU A 55 21.22 11.51 -24.29
N SER A 56 20.17 10.72 -24.50
CA SER A 56 18.86 11.29 -24.80
C SER A 56 18.40 12.06 -23.57
N ASN A 57 17.86 13.27 -23.77
CA ASN A 57 17.37 14.17 -22.72
C ASN A 57 16.11 13.61 -22.02
N TRP A 58 16.23 12.49 -21.30
CA TRP A 58 15.15 11.93 -20.46
C TRP A 58 14.63 12.95 -19.43
N GLN A 59 15.43 13.98 -19.12
CA GLN A 59 15.06 15.08 -18.21
C GLN A 59 13.94 15.96 -18.76
N ASN A 60 13.79 16.07 -20.09
CA ASN A 60 12.74 16.88 -20.71
C ASN A 60 11.42 16.11 -20.88
N ASP A 61 11.47 14.77 -20.82
CA ASP A 61 10.29 13.90 -21.00
C ASP A 61 9.58 13.56 -19.69
N PHE A 62 10.11 14.03 -18.55
CA PHE A 62 9.59 13.74 -17.23
C PHE A 62 8.66 14.88 -16.76
N TYR A 63 7.41 14.85 -17.21
CA TYR A 63 6.37 15.78 -16.77
C TYR A 63 5.54 15.14 -15.65
N GLU A 64 5.80 15.55 -14.41
CA GLU A 64 4.94 15.23 -13.26
C GLU A 64 4.17 16.50 -12.88
N SER A 65 2.83 16.39 -12.84
CA SER A 65 1.95 17.45 -12.34
C SER A 65 1.07 16.88 -11.25
N PHE A 66 1.29 17.35 -10.02
CA PHE A 66 0.36 17.11 -8.92
C PHE A 66 -0.56 18.31 -8.81
N GLU A 67 -1.87 18.08 -8.88
CA GLU A 67 -2.81 19.15 -8.56
C GLU A 67 -2.66 19.50 -7.08
N GLU A 68 -2.13 20.68 -6.80
CA GLU A 68 -2.12 21.21 -5.45
C GLU A 68 -3.56 21.38 -4.98
N THR A 69 -3.83 20.98 -3.73
CA THR A 69 -5.16 21.16 -3.16
C THR A 69 -5.47 22.66 -3.12
N PRO A 70 -6.54 23.13 -3.78
CA PRO A 70 -6.88 24.55 -3.76
C PRO A 70 -7.09 25.03 -2.32
N LEU A 71 -6.54 26.19 -1.98
CA LEU A 71 -6.55 26.70 -0.60
C LEU A 71 -7.98 26.76 -0.02
N LEU A 72 -8.97 27.11 -0.85
CA LEU A 72 -10.38 27.12 -0.47
C LEU A 72 -10.86 25.74 -0.01
N VAL A 73 -10.52 24.68 -0.74
CA VAL A 73 -10.90 23.30 -0.42
C VAL A 73 -10.25 22.87 0.89
N ALA A 74 -8.97 23.20 1.09
CA ALA A 74 -8.28 22.93 2.35
C ALA A 74 -8.98 23.65 3.53
N ILE A 75 -9.25 24.95 3.40
CA ILE A 75 -9.93 25.74 4.44
C ILE A 75 -11.32 25.17 4.76
N LEU A 76 -12.13 24.88 3.74
CA LEU A 76 -13.47 24.32 3.93
C LEU A 76 -13.42 22.95 4.61
N THR A 77 -12.42 22.13 4.29
CA THR A 77 -12.22 20.82 4.92
C THR A 77 -11.88 20.96 6.40
N TYR A 78 -10.94 21.84 6.75
CA TYR A 78 -10.58 22.12 8.15
C TYR A 78 -11.75 22.75 8.92
N LEU A 79 -12.50 23.67 8.31
CA LEU A 79 -13.70 24.26 8.89
C LEU A 79 -14.77 23.20 9.17
N GLY A 80 -15.00 22.30 8.21
CA GLY A 80 -15.94 21.18 8.37
C GLY A 80 -15.53 20.26 9.51
N TYR A 81 -14.24 19.93 9.63
CA TYR A 81 -13.73 19.12 10.74
C TYR A 81 -13.88 19.85 12.08
N ALA A 82 -13.56 21.14 12.15
CA ALA A 82 -13.73 21.95 13.35
C ALA A 82 -15.21 22.00 13.78
N LEU A 83 -16.13 22.18 12.84
CA LEU A 83 -17.57 22.16 13.11
C LEU A 83 -18.02 20.81 13.67
N LEU A 84 -17.54 19.69 13.09
CA LEU A 84 -17.84 18.34 13.61
C LEU A 84 -17.32 18.15 15.04
N VAL A 85 -16.14 18.66 15.36
CA VAL A 85 -15.57 18.63 16.71
C VAL A 85 -16.42 19.46 17.68
N VAL A 86 -16.81 20.69 17.31
CA VAL A 86 -17.66 21.55 18.14
C VAL A 86 -19.01 20.86 18.43
N ILE A 87 -19.66 20.31 17.40
CA ILE A 87 -20.91 19.55 17.56
C ILE A 87 -20.69 18.33 18.46
N GLY A 88 -19.55 17.63 18.32
CA GLY A 88 -19.19 16.52 19.19
C GLY A 88 -19.08 16.92 20.66
N GLN A 89 -18.45 18.06 20.96
CA GLN A 89 -18.32 18.58 22.32
C GLN A 89 -19.67 18.97 22.92
N ILE A 90 -20.53 19.62 22.14
CA ILE A 90 -21.90 19.96 22.55
C ILE A 90 -22.69 18.68 22.89
N ARG A 91 -22.55 17.62 22.09
CA ARG A 91 -23.22 16.33 22.36
C ARG A 91 -22.70 15.66 23.62
N ASP A 92 -21.40 15.67 23.85
CA ASP A 92 -20.84 15.12 25.09
C ASP A 92 -21.31 15.92 26.32
N LEU A 93 -21.45 17.24 26.19
CA LEU A 93 -22.07 18.07 27.22
C LEU A 93 -23.54 17.69 27.46
N MET A 94 -24.33 17.51 26.40
CA MET A 94 -25.72 17.06 26.52
C MET A 94 -25.84 15.67 27.17
N ARG A 95 -24.90 14.76 26.91
CA ARG A 95 -24.83 13.45 27.58
C ARG A 95 -24.48 13.58 29.05
N ALA A 96 -23.55 14.48 29.40
CA ALA A 96 -23.19 14.74 30.79
C ALA A 96 -24.36 15.29 31.62
N TYR A 97 -25.24 16.08 31.01
CA TYR A 97 -26.49 16.56 31.62
C TYR A 97 -27.67 15.57 31.49
N GLY A 98 -27.46 14.37 30.94
CA GLY A 98 -28.49 13.34 30.82
C GLY A 98 -29.57 13.59 29.76
N ILE A 99 -29.38 14.59 28.89
CA ILE A 99 -30.32 14.94 27.81
C ILE A 99 -30.23 13.92 26.67
N GLU A 100 -29.01 13.47 26.34
CA GLU A 100 -28.76 12.47 25.30
C GLU A 100 -28.29 11.16 25.94
N LYS A 101 -28.89 10.03 25.55
CA LYS A 101 -28.43 8.70 25.99
C LYS A 101 -27.16 8.31 25.25
N ASP A 102 -26.11 7.99 26.00
CA ASP A 102 -24.91 7.39 25.45
C ASP A 102 -25.12 5.87 25.28
N LYS A 103 -24.90 5.37 24.06
CA LYS A 103 -24.95 3.94 23.73
C LYS A 103 -23.56 3.32 23.64
N SER A 104 -22.50 4.09 23.87
CA SER A 104 -21.13 3.58 23.86
C SER A 104 -20.88 2.67 25.06
N CYS A 105 -19.96 1.72 24.89
CA CYS A 105 -19.49 0.89 25.99
C CYS A 105 -18.66 1.78 26.92
N THR A 106 -19.08 1.90 28.18
CA THR A 106 -18.30 2.57 29.21
C THR A 106 -17.40 1.56 29.92
N GLU A 107 -16.13 1.91 30.04
CA GLU A 107 -15.19 1.09 30.79
C GLU A 107 -15.61 1.06 32.28
N PRO A 108 -15.69 -0.13 32.90
CA PRO A 108 -15.89 -0.21 34.34
C PRO A 108 -14.67 0.42 35.03
N LYS A 109 -14.91 1.29 36.01
CA LYS A 109 -13.82 1.89 36.80
C LYS A 109 -13.19 0.82 37.69
N LEU A 110 -12.11 0.21 37.20
CA LEU A 110 -11.32 -0.77 37.93
C LEU A 110 -10.17 -0.07 38.64
N GLU A 111 -10.13 -0.15 39.97
CA GLU A 111 -9.04 0.43 40.76
C GLU A 111 -7.69 -0.21 40.39
N GLY A 112 -6.66 0.61 40.16
CA GLY A 112 -5.31 0.17 39.84
C GLY A 112 -5.04 -0.16 38.37
N PHE A 113 -6.04 -0.06 37.48
CA PHE A 113 -5.88 -0.28 36.04
C PHE A 113 -5.80 1.03 35.27
N VAL A 114 -4.95 1.07 34.24
CA VAL A 114 -4.89 2.17 33.28
C VAL A 114 -6.15 2.11 32.40
N PRO A 115 -6.83 3.23 32.13
CA PRO A 115 -7.98 3.25 31.22
C PRO A 115 -7.64 2.63 29.87
N LEU A 116 -8.48 1.72 29.40
CA LEU A 116 -8.34 1.09 28.09
C LEU A 116 -8.48 2.09 26.94
N PHE A 117 -9.25 3.17 27.15
CA PHE A 117 -9.48 4.19 26.13
C PHE A 117 -8.95 5.55 26.56
N LEU A 118 -8.24 6.20 25.65
CA LEU A 118 -7.89 7.61 25.80
C LEU A 118 -9.13 8.49 25.61
N SER A 119 -9.19 9.61 26.32
CA SER A 119 -10.34 10.52 26.30
C SER A 119 -10.64 11.05 24.90
N TRP A 120 -9.61 11.40 24.13
CA TRP A 120 -9.77 11.88 22.75
C TRP A 120 -10.19 10.77 21.78
N GLU A 121 -9.64 9.57 21.88
CA GLU A 121 -10.01 8.46 21.00
C GLU A 121 -11.47 8.04 21.21
N SER A 122 -11.91 8.02 22.47
CA SER A 122 -13.31 7.79 22.83
C SER A 122 -14.21 8.86 22.23
N PHE A 123 -13.83 10.13 22.37
CA PHE A 123 -14.54 11.27 21.80
C PHE A 123 -14.64 11.15 20.28
N TYR A 124 -13.51 10.95 19.60
CA TYR A 124 -13.42 10.85 18.15
C TYR A 124 -14.25 9.68 17.62
N THR A 125 -14.13 8.52 18.26
CA THR A 125 -14.86 7.31 17.84
C THR A 125 -16.36 7.50 17.98
N ARG A 126 -16.82 8.02 19.13
CA ARG A 126 -18.23 8.21 19.46
C ARG A 126 -18.91 9.28 18.60
N ASN A 127 -18.22 10.40 18.36
CA ASN A 127 -18.83 11.59 17.77
C ASN A 127 -18.51 11.78 16.29
N LEU A 128 -17.31 11.40 15.83
CA LEU A 128 -16.85 11.64 14.47
C LEU A 128 -16.84 10.35 13.66
N TYR A 129 -15.98 9.39 14.02
CA TYR A 129 -15.75 8.16 13.25
C TYR A 129 -17.03 7.36 13.02
N ARG A 130 -17.86 7.20 14.07
CA ARG A 130 -19.14 6.47 14.01
C ARG A 130 -20.07 6.96 12.89
N ARG A 131 -20.03 8.25 12.56
CA ARG A 131 -20.87 8.86 11.52
C ARG A 131 -20.30 8.64 10.12
N ALA A 132 -18.99 8.66 9.99
CA ALA A 132 -18.31 8.60 8.70
C ALA A 132 -17.92 7.17 8.28
N ARG A 133 -17.87 6.22 9.24
CA ARG A 133 -17.52 4.81 8.98
C ARG A 133 -18.42 4.13 7.96
N ASP A 134 -19.63 4.64 7.71
CA ASP A 134 -20.47 4.06 6.68
C ASP A 134 -19.95 4.29 5.25
N CYS A 135 -19.15 5.34 5.05
CA CYS A 135 -18.59 5.67 3.74
C CYS A 135 -17.47 4.72 3.32
N TRP A 136 -16.69 4.18 4.26
CA TRP A 136 -15.46 3.43 3.94
C TRP A 136 -15.35 2.04 4.58
N ASN A 137 -16.12 1.72 5.64
CA ASN A 137 -16.09 0.39 6.27
C ASN A 137 -17.24 -0.52 5.81
N ARG A 138 -17.69 -0.44 4.57
CA ARG A 138 -18.74 -1.34 4.08
C ARG A 138 -18.16 -2.73 3.85
N PRO A 139 -18.76 -3.81 4.39
CA PRO A 139 -18.23 -5.15 4.22
C PRO A 139 -18.26 -5.56 2.73
N ILE A 140 -17.18 -6.18 2.26
CA ILE A 140 -17.08 -6.75 0.92
C ILE A 140 -17.17 -8.27 1.05
N SER A 141 -17.95 -8.90 0.18
CA SER A 141 -18.25 -10.35 0.21
C SER A 141 -17.85 -11.10 -1.07
N SER A 142 -16.99 -10.50 -1.89
CA SER A 142 -16.43 -11.07 -3.12
C SER A 142 -14.89 -11.01 -3.09
N CYS A 143 -14.25 -11.59 -4.12
CA CYS A 143 -12.84 -11.33 -4.41
C CYS A 143 -12.59 -9.83 -4.68
N ALA A 144 -11.35 -9.38 -4.47
CA ALA A 144 -10.90 -8.02 -4.72
C ALA A 144 -10.59 -7.79 -6.21
N GLY A 145 -11.54 -8.16 -7.08
CA GLY A 145 -11.46 -7.99 -8.53
C GLY A 145 -11.88 -6.58 -8.99
N GLY A 146 -12.00 -6.42 -10.31
CA GLY A 146 -12.49 -5.17 -10.93
C GLY A 146 -13.96 -4.87 -10.65
N ARG A 147 -14.72 -5.86 -10.16
CA ARG A 147 -16.05 -5.70 -9.59
C ARG A 147 -16.08 -6.34 -8.21
N ILE A 148 -16.81 -5.73 -7.28
CA ILE A 148 -16.96 -6.22 -5.92
C ILE A 148 -18.41 -6.25 -5.46
N ASP A 149 -18.70 -7.17 -4.55
CA ASP A 149 -19.99 -7.30 -3.88
C ASP A 149 -19.92 -6.62 -2.52
N VAL A 150 -20.44 -5.40 -2.44
CA VAL A 150 -20.56 -4.67 -1.18
C VAL A 150 -21.84 -5.13 -0.49
N MET A 151 -21.74 -5.62 0.74
CA MET A 151 -22.90 -6.02 1.52
C MET A 151 -23.69 -4.77 1.92
N GLU A 152 -24.97 -4.75 1.56
CA GLU A 152 -25.85 -3.66 1.94
C GLU A 152 -26.15 -3.75 3.43
N ARG A 153 -26.09 -2.59 4.09
CA ARG A 153 -26.42 -2.46 5.50
C ARG A 153 -27.20 -1.18 5.74
N ILE A 154 -28.06 -1.23 6.73
CA ILE A 154 -28.81 -0.08 7.23
C ILE A 154 -28.42 0.18 8.67
N SER A 155 -28.59 1.43 9.11
CA SER A 155 -28.43 1.80 10.51
C SER A 155 -29.74 2.39 11.02
N PRO A 156 -30.50 1.68 11.86
CA PRO A 156 -31.74 2.20 12.42
C PRO A 156 -31.51 3.30 13.46
N ASP A 157 -30.27 3.46 13.93
CA ASP A 157 -29.91 4.37 15.01
C ASP A 157 -28.70 5.25 14.68
N TYR A 158 -28.71 5.83 13.48
CA TYR A 158 -27.78 6.90 13.08
C TYR A 158 -26.30 6.55 13.23
N GLY A 159 -25.94 5.32 12.88
CA GLY A 159 -24.57 4.80 12.83
C GLY A 159 -24.09 4.13 14.12
N TRP A 160 -24.92 3.95 15.15
CA TRP A 160 -24.53 3.21 16.36
C TRP A 160 -24.41 1.72 16.08
N ASN A 161 -25.45 1.14 15.47
CA ASN A 161 -25.51 -0.25 15.05
C ASN A 161 -25.72 -0.33 13.54
N PHE A 162 -25.25 -1.42 12.95
CA PHE A 162 -25.46 -1.72 11.54
C PHE A 162 -26.02 -3.12 11.40
N GLU A 163 -27.08 -3.23 10.60
CA GLU A 163 -27.74 -4.49 10.28
C GLU A 163 -27.57 -4.76 8.79
N LEU A 164 -27.09 -5.96 8.46
CA LEU A 164 -27.01 -6.41 7.07
C LEU A 164 -28.42 -6.70 6.56
N THR A 165 -28.78 -6.16 5.40
CA THR A 165 -30.11 -6.39 4.80
C THR A 165 -30.21 -7.76 4.12
N GLY A 166 -29.08 -8.45 3.95
CA GLY A 166 -28.93 -9.66 3.16
C GLY A 166 -28.76 -9.40 1.66
N LYS A 167 -28.95 -8.15 1.20
CA LYS A 167 -28.70 -7.78 -0.20
C LYS A 167 -27.22 -7.47 -0.44
N LYS A 168 -26.80 -7.65 -1.68
CA LYS A 168 -25.46 -7.32 -2.17
C LYS A 168 -25.58 -6.28 -3.27
N LEU A 169 -24.72 -5.28 -3.22
CA LEU A 169 -24.56 -4.27 -4.25
C LEU A 169 -23.35 -4.63 -5.11
N HIS A 170 -23.61 -4.93 -6.38
CA HIS A 170 -22.56 -5.20 -7.36
C HIS A 170 -22.02 -3.89 -7.90
N VAL A 171 -20.78 -3.54 -7.57
CA VAL A 171 -20.18 -2.26 -7.92
C VAL A 171 -18.83 -2.44 -8.63
N MET A 172 -18.45 -1.45 -9.43
CA MET A 172 -17.11 -1.39 -10.01
C MET A 172 -16.09 -0.98 -8.94
N ASN A 173 -14.92 -1.61 -8.96
CA ASN A 173 -13.87 -1.38 -8.00
C ASN A 173 -12.71 -0.60 -8.61
N PHE A 174 -12.60 0.67 -8.23
CA PHE A 174 -11.50 1.55 -8.65
C PHE A 174 -10.40 1.68 -7.59
N GLY A 175 -10.52 0.96 -6.45
CA GLY A 175 -9.60 1.08 -5.31
C GLY A 175 -8.75 -0.16 -5.05
N SER A 176 -8.75 -1.16 -5.93
CA SER A 176 -7.97 -2.39 -5.74
C SER A 176 -6.55 -2.25 -6.28
N TYR A 177 -5.58 -2.85 -5.57
CA TYR A 177 -4.22 -3.05 -6.06
C TYR A 177 -4.06 -4.32 -6.92
N ASN A 178 -5.15 -5.03 -7.21
CA ASN A 178 -5.17 -6.20 -8.11
C ASN A 178 -5.14 -5.76 -9.58
N TYR A 179 -4.12 -5.00 -9.98
CA TYR A 179 -4.05 -4.34 -11.29
C TYR A 179 -4.13 -5.31 -12.48
N LEU A 180 -3.60 -6.53 -12.32
CA LEU A 180 -3.57 -7.56 -13.37
C LEU A 180 -4.65 -8.63 -13.21
N GLY A 181 -5.50 -8.55 -12.17
CA GLY A 181 -6.56 -9.54 -11.97
C GLY A 181 -6.04 -10.93 -11.59
N PHE A 182 -4.90 -11.04 -10.92
CA PHE A 182 -4.37 -12.35 -10.48
C PHE A 182 -5.02 -12.86 -9.19
N SER A 183 -5.62 -11.98 -8.39
CA SER A 183 -6.29 -12.32 -7.13
C SER A 183 -7.79 -12.60 -7.31
N GLU A 184 -8.11 -13.54 -8.20
CA GLU A 184 -9.48 -13.97 -8.48
C GLU A 184 -9.84 -15.26 -7.74
N SER A 185 -11.14 -15.55 -7.62
CA SER A 185 -11.64 -16.79 -7.00
C SER A 185 -11.68 -17.99 -7.95
N THR A 186 -11.33 -17.78 -9.22
CA THR A 186 -11.35 -18.80 -10.27
C THR A 186 -10.22 -18.53 -11.25
N GLY A 187 -9.72 -19.58 -11.88
CA GLY A 187 -8.72 -19.50 -12.92
C GLY A 187 -7.38 -20.06 -12.48
N PRO A 188 -6.36 -19.97 -13.36
CA PRO A 188 -5.14 -20.77 -13.23
C PRO A 188 -4.39 -20.51 -11.92
N CYS A 189 -4.40 -19.27 -11.40
CA CYS A 189 -3.78 -18.95 -10.12
C CYS A 189 -4.49 -19.66 -8.95
N THR A 190 -5.83 -19.61 -8.91
CA THR A 190 -6.62 -20.27 -7.85
C THR A 190 -6.50 -21.78 -7.94
N ASP A 191 -6.56 -22.34 -9.14
CA ASP A 191 -6.47 -23.79 -9.37
C ASP A 191 -5.11 -24.33 -8.89
N GLN A 192 -4.02 -23.63 -9.21
CA GLN A 192 -2.67 -23.98 -8.72
C GLN A 192 -2.56 -23.84 -7.21
N VAL A 193 -3.14 -22.79 -6.61
CA VAL A 193 -3.16 -22.61 -5.16
C VAL A 193 -3.90 -23.77 -4.48
N GLU A 194 -5.04 -24.21 -5.01
CA GLU A 194 -5.77 -25.36 -4.47
C GLU A 194 -4.95 -26.65 -4.49
N GLU A 195 -4.25 -26.91 -5.59
CA GLU A 195 -3.37 -28.09 -5.71
C GLU A 195 -2.22 -28.05 -4.71
N VAL A 196 -1.57 -26.89 -4.56
CA VAL A 196 -0.49 -26.67 -3.60
C VAL A 196 -1.00 -26.84 -2.17
N VAL A 197 -2.16 -26.28 -1.82
CA VAL A 197 -2.75 -26.42 -0.48
C VAL A 197 -3.10 -27.88 -0.18
N LYS A 198 -3.57 -28.65 -1.17
CA LYS A 198 -3.82 -30.11 -0.99
C LYS A 198 -2.52 -30.87 -0.71
N ARG A 199 -1.39 -30.42 -1.27
CA ARG A 199 -0.07 -31.08 -1.11
C ARG A 199 0.67 -30.67 0.17
N TYR A 200 0.72 -29.38 0.46
CA TYR A 200 1.54 -28.80 1.54
C TYR A 200 0.73 -28.40 2.77
N GLY A 201 -0.60 -28.36 2.68
CA GLY A 201 -1.47 -27.80 3.71
C GLY A 201 -1.53 -26.27 3.65
N VAL A 202 -2.13 -25.66 4.68
CA VAL A 202 -2.39 -24.21 4.74
C VAL A 202 -1.29 -23.40 5.44
N GLY A 203 -0.41 -24.06 6.21
CA GLY A 203 0.57 -23.36 7.02
C GLY A 203 1.68 -24.27 7.54
N VAL A 204 2.90 -23.72 7.56
CA VAL A 204 4.10 -24.42 8.01
C VAL A 204 4.29 -24.36 9.53
N CYS A 205 3.74 -23.32 10.18
CA CYS A 205 3.81 -23.10 11.63
C CYS A 205 5.24 -23.10 12.22
N ALA A 206 6.27 -22.83 11.41
CA ALA A 206 7.66 -22.75 11.82
C ALA A 206 8.36 -21.56 11.15
N SER A 207 9.42 -21.05 11.78
CA SER A 207 10.24 -19.99 11.21
C SER A 207 11.07 -20.52 10.03
N ARG A 208 11.39 -19.66 9.05
CA ARG A 208 12.28 -20.02 7.92
C ARG A 208 13.63 -20.57 8.39
N GLN A 209 14.13 -20.13 9.53
CA GLN A 209 15.43 -20.56 10.08
C GLN A 209 15.40 -22.00 10.62
N GLU A 210 14.24 -22.47 11.06
CA GLU A 210 14.09 -23.83 11.61
C GLU A 210 13.59 -24.78 10.51
N LEU A 211 12.29 -25.06 10.48
CA LEU A 211 11.64 -25.99 9.53
C LEU A 211 10.71 -25.28 8.54
N GLY A 212 10.72 -23.95 8.52
CA GLY A 212 9.83 -23.11 7.72
C GLY A 212 10.20 -22.96 6.25
N TYR A 213 11.42 -23.35 5.86
CA TYR A 213 11.91 -23.14 4.49
C TYR A 213 11.77 -24.41 3.64
N MET A 214 10.67 -24.48 2.90
CA MET A 214 10.32 -25.62 2.04
C MET A 214 10.86 -25.48 0.61
N ASP A 215 10.82 -26.57 -0.15
CA ASP A 215 11.11 -26.63 -1.59
C ASP A 215 10.32 -25.58 -2.39
N ILE A 216 9.02 -25.41 -2.14
CA ILE A 216 8.19 -24.40 -2.83
C ILE A 216 8.63 -22.95 -2.55
N HIS A 217 9.17 -22.68 -1.35
CA HIS A 217 9.71 -21.35 -1.02
C HIS A 217 11.03 -21.10 -1.74
N ARG A 218 11.86 -22.14 -1.89
CA ARG A 218 13.10 -22.07 -2.67
C ARG A 218 12.80 -21.82 -4.14
N GLU A 219 11.85 -22.56 -4.72
CA GLU A 219 11.41 -22.35 -6.10
C GLU A 219 10.94 -20.90 -6.32
N LEU A 220 10.13 -20.36 -5.40
CA LEU A 220 9.68 -18.97 -5.46
C LEU A 220 10.87 -17.98 -5.38
N ASP A 221 11.81 -18.20 -4.46
CA ASP A 221 12.99 -17.33 -4.32
C ASP A 221 13.86 -17.37 -5.61
N GLU A 222 14.02 -18.54 -6.23
CA GLU A 222 14.77 -18.74 -7.48
C GLU A 222 14.06 -18.07 -8.67
N GLN A 223 12.74 -18.24 -8.81
CA GLN A 223 11.94 -17.59 -9.85
C GLN A 223 11.97 -16.06 -9.74
N VAL A 224 11.90 -15.52 -8.51
CA VAL A 224 12.01 -14.08 -8.28
C VAL A 224 13.41 -13.58 -8.62
N ALA A 225 14.46 -14.33 -8.27
CA ALA A 225 15.84 -13.98 -8.61
C ALA A 225 16.05 -13.95 -10.14
N GLU A 226 15.53 -14.95 -10.86
CA GLU A 226 15.56 -15.01 -12.32
C GLU A 226 14.80 -13.84 -12.95
N TYR A 227 13.57 -13.58 -12.49
CA TYR A 227 12.74 -12.48 -13.00
C TYR A 227 13.41 -11.12 -12.84
N LEU A 228 14.05 -10.87 -11.69
CA LEU A 228 14.75 -9.62 -11.41
C LEU A 228 16.17 -9.56 -12.02
N GLY A 229 16.70 -10.69 -12.53
CA GLY A 229 18.07 -10.78 -13.02
C GLY A 229 19.14 -10.61 -11.94
N VAL A 230 18.86 -11.05 -10.71
CA VAL A 230 19.78 -10.94 -9.55
C VAL A 230 20.33 -12.32 -9.15
N GLN A 231 21.43 -12.34 -8.40
CA GLN A 231 22.10 -13.60 -8.01
C GLN A 231 21.27 -14.45 -7.03
N ALA A 232 20.48 -13.81 -6.18
CA ALA A 232 19.60 -14.46 -5.21
C ALA A 232 18.49 -13.49 -4.79
N ALA A 233 17.35 -14.04 -4.39
CA ALA A 233 16.26 -13.30 -3.78
C ALA A 233 15.78 -14.01 -2.51
N ILE A 234 15.10 -13.26 -1.64
CA ILE A 234 14.46 -13.79 -0.44
C ILE A 234 13.04 -13.22 -0.41
N THR A 235 12.06 -14.09 -0.40
CA THR A 235 10.65 -13.71 -0.26
C THR A 235 10.24 -13.56 1.21
N VAL A 236 9.48 -12.51 1.48
CA VAL A 236 8.95 -12.14 2.80
C VAL A 236 7.44 -11.99 2.64
N PRO A 237 6.62 -12.48 3.59
CA PRO A 237 5.16 -12.58 3.41
C PRO A 237 4.43 -11.24 3.29
N MET A 238 5.06 -10.11 3.60
CA MET A 238 4.43 -8.79 3.57
C MET A 238 5.41 -7.73 3.06
N GLY A 239 4.95 -6.88 2.13
CA GLY A 239 5.75 -5.76 1.60
C GLY A 239 6.19 -4.78 2.69
N PHE A 240 5.33 -4.49 3.66
CA PHE A 240 5.68 -3.65 4.82
C PHE A 240 6.87 -4.24 5.61
N ALA A 241 6.80 -5.53 5.95
CA ALA A 241 7.86 -6.24 6.68
C ALA A 241 9.16 -6.34 5.86
N THR A 242 9.05 -6.49 4.54
CA THR A 242 10.20 -6.51 3.63
C THR A 242 11.05 -5.25 3.80
N ASN A 243 10.40 -4.09 3.87
CA ASN A 243 11.09 -2.82 4.06
C ASN A 243 11.53 -2.60 5.51
N SER A 244 10.62 -2.79 6.47
CA SER A 244 10.88 -2.42 7.87
C SER A 244 11.90 -3.32 8.56
N MET A 245 11.92 -4.61 8.24
CA MET A 245 12.75 -5.60 8.94
C MET A 245 14.13 -5.80 8.30
N ASN A 246 14.28 -5.56 7.00
CA ASN A 246 15.56 -5.78 6.32
C ASN A 246 16.48 -4.54 6.35
N MET A 247 15.93 -3.33 6.42
CA MET A 247 16.72 -2.10 6.48
C MET A 247 17.77 -2.11 7.63
N PRO A 248 17.42 -2.51 8.88
CA PRO A 248 18.37 -2.60 9.99
C PRO A 248 19.52 -3.61 9.78
N CYS A 249 19.37 -4.57 8.86
CA CYS A 249 20.42 -5.53 8.51
C CYS A 249 21.47 -4.91 7.56
N ILE A 250 21.11 -3.84 6.84
CA ILE A 250 21.95 -3.24 5.79
C ILE A 250 22.71 -2.02 6.31
N VAL A 251 22.07 -1.24 7.18
CA VAL A 251 22.59 0.01 7.76
C VAL A 251 22.40 -0.01 9.27
N SER A 252 23.30 0.65 10.00
CA SER A 252 23.15 0.84 11.45
C SER A 252 23.84 2.12 11.93
N LYS A 253 24.01 2.31 13.24
CA LYS A 253 24.68 3.50 13.82
C LYS A 253 26.00 3.82 13.09
N GLY A 254 26.22 5.10 12.81
CA GLY A 254 27.36 5.59 12.01
C GLY A 254 27.18 5.48 10.49
N CYS A 255 26.01 5.04 10.01
CA CYS A 255 25.57 5.16 8.63
C CYS A 255 24.60 6.34 8.46
N LEU A 256 24.44 6.79 7.22
CA LEU A 256 23.47 7.80 6.80
C LEU A 256 22.45 7.19 5.83
N ILE A 257 21.19 7.52 6.02
CA ILE A 257 20.09 7.23 5.10
C ILE A 257 19.61 8.55 4.52
N LEU A 258 19.70 8.69 3.20
CA LEU A 258 19.06 9.75 2.43
C LEU A 258 17.70 9.23 1.96
N SER A 259 16.63 9.69 2.59
CA SER A 259 15.25 9.24 2.32
C SER A 259 14.50 10.30 1.53
N ASP A 260 13.83 9.89 0.46
CA ASP A 260 12.78 10.73 -0.15
C ASP A 260 11.70 11.06 0.91
N GLU A 261 11.14 12.27 0.85
CA GLU A 261 10.16 12.75 1.83
C GLU A 261 8.79 12.05 1.73
N LEU A 262 8.46 11.51 0.54
CA LEU A 262 7.20 10.79 0.31
C LEU A 262 7.36 9.27 0.43
N ASN A 263 8.50 8.78 0.92
CA ASN A 263 8.69 7.35 1.15
C ASN A 263 7.64 6.75 2.10
N HIS A 264 7.18 5.57 1.76
CA HIS A 264 6.15 4.82 2.45
C HIS A 264 6.53 4.56 3.91
N ALA A 265 5.52 4.54 4.78
CA ALA A 265 5.70 4.38 6.23
C ALA A 265 6.57 3.18 6.63
N SER A 266 6.56 2.10 5.83
CA SER A 266 7.42 0.94 6.05
C SER A 266 8.91 1.23 5.92
N LEU A 267 9.30 2.08 4.95
CA LEU A 267 10.70 2.49 4.74
C LEU A 267 11.13 3.45 5.84
N ILE A 268 10.24 4.35 6.27
CA ILE A 268 10.47 5.25 7.40
C ILE A 268 10.70 4.44 8.67
N LEU A 269 9.84 3.45 8.95
CA LEU A 269 9.98 2.60 10.13
C LEU A 269 11.30 1.80 10.08
N GLY A 270 11.62 1.15 8.95
CA GLY A 270 12.87 0.41 8.82
C GLY A 270 14.11 1.29 8.99
N SER A 271 14.06 2.51 8.44
CA SER A 271 15.12 3.50 8.61
C SER A 271 15.29 3.87 10.09
N ARG A 272 14.20 4.10 10.82
CA ARG A 272 14.24 4.40 12.27
C ARG A 272 14.78 3.23 13.09
N LEU A 273 14.34 2.00 12.80
CA LEU A 273 14.78 0.79 13.50
C LEU A 273 16.27 0.51 13.32
N SER A 274 16.88 0.95 12.20
CA SER A 274 18.31 0.77 11.95
C SER A 274 19.21 1.54 12.94
N GLY A 275 18.73 2.64 13.52
CA GLY A 275 19.54 3.56 14.32
C GLY A 275 20.59 4.35 13.51
N ALA A 276 20.54 4.30 12.18
CA ALA A 276 21.31 5.18 11.31
C ALA A 276 20.82 6.63 11.39
N MET A 277 21.66 7.59 11.02
CA MET A 277 21.21 8.97 10.83
C MET A 277 20.29 9.02 9.62
N ILE A 278 19.16 9.71 9.71
CA ILE A 278 18.22 9.88 8.60
C ILE A 278 18.24 11.35 8.20
N CYS A 279 18.43 11.61 6.91
CA CYS A 279 18.28 12.93 6.31
C CYS A 279 17.28 12.80 5.17
N THR A 280 16.16 13.52 5.27
CA THR A 280 15.15 13.55 4.22
C THR A 280 15.56 14.52 3.12
N TYR A 281 15.23 14.23 1.86
CA TYR A 281 15.36 15.16 0.75
C TYR A 281 14.03 15.34 0.02
N LYS A 282 13.86 16.48 -0.65
CA LYS A 282 12.62 16.84 -1.32
C LYS A 282 12.27 15.83 -2.40
N HIS A 283 10.98 15.55 -2.55
CA HIS A 283 10.48 14.50 -3.43
C HIS A 283 10.99 14.70 -4.86
N ASN A 284 11.63 13.66 -5.41
CA ASN A 284 12.16 13.63 -6.77
C ASN A 284 13.13 14.81 -7.13
N ASP A 285 13.63 15.56 -6.15
CA ASP A 285 14.54 16.70 -6.33
C ASP A 285 16.00 16.23 -6.32
N MET A 286 16.55 16.03 -7.51
CA MET A 286 17.93 15.57 -7.68
C MET A 286 18.98 16.59 -7.24
N MET A 287 18.65 17.90 -7.25
CA MET A 287 19.57 18.94 -6.80
C MET A 287 19.67 18.95 -5.27
N ASP A 288 18.55 18.80 -4.56
CA ASP A 288 18.55 18.66 -3.11
C ASP A 288 19.25 17.36 -2.67
N LEU A 289 18.97 16.25 -3.36
CA LEU A 289 19.67 14.97 -3.11
C LEU A 289 21.19 15.11 -3.31
N GLU A 290 21.63 15.69 -4.43
CA GLU A 290 23.06 15.88 -4.71
C GLU A 290 23.74 16.77 -3.67
N ARG A 291 23.10 17.89 -3.29
CA ARG A 291 23.61 18.78 -2.25
C ARG A 291 23.78 18.06 -0.91
N LYS A 292 22.76 17.31 -0.48
CA LYS A 292 22.80 16.54 0.78
C LYS A 292 23.86 15.44 0.75
N LEU A 293 24.01 14.77 -0.40
CA LEU A 293 25.01 13.74 -0.60
C LEU A 293 26.44 14.33 -0.55
N ARG A 294 26.69 15.46 -1.22
CA ARG A 294 27.98 16.16 -1.17
C ARG A 294 28.32 16.61 0.25
N ASN A 295 27.38 17.25 0.94
CA ASN A 295 27.60 17.69 2.33
C ASN A 295 27.90 16.49 3.25
N ALA A 296 27.18 15.38 3.09
CA ALA A 296 27.43 14.17 3.87
C ALA A 296 28.84 13.62 3.66
N VAL A 297 29.36 13.63 2.43
CA VAL A 297 30.72 13.17 2.12
C VAL A 297 31.79 14.13 2.63
N CYS A 298 31.60 15.43 2.45
CA CYS A 298 32.58 16.45 2.85
C CYS A 298 32.63 16.65 4.37
N GLU A 299 31.48 16.72 5.05
CA GLU A 299 31.40 17.06 6.48
C GLU A 299 31.47 15.83 7.38
N GLY A 300 31.13 14.64 6.86
CA GLY A 300 31.06 13.40 7.62
C GLY A 300 29.93 13.39 8.65
N GLN A 301 30.12 12.60 9.71
CA GLN A 301 29.17 12.41 10.79
C GLN A 301 29.05 13.68 11.66
N PRO A 302 27.84 14.07 12.09
CA PRO A 302 27.64 15.24 12.95
C PRO A 302 28.51 15.16 14.20
N ARG A 303 29.07 16.31 14.60
CA ARG A 303 29.94 16.51 15.79
C ARG A 303 31.30 15.85 15.73
N THR A 304 31.41 14.67 15.12
CA THR A 304 32.67 13.90 15.07
C THR A 304 33.46 14.13 13.80
N HIS A 305 32.81 14.62 12.74
CA HIS A 305 33.36 14.79 11.38
C HIS A 305 34.01 13.52 10.81
N ARG A 306 33.68 12.35 11.38
CA ARG A 306 34.18 11.06 10.90
C ARG A 306 33.45 10.69 9.63
N PRO A 307 34.12 10.07 8.65
CA PRO A 307 33.44 9.55 7.46
C PRO A 307 32.26 8.64 7.83
N TRP A 308 31.20 8.69 7.03
CA TRP A 308 30.08 7.75 7.17
C TRP A 308 30.54 6.34 6.81
N ARG A 309 30.16 5.34 7.61
CA ARG A 309 30.48 3.94 7.29
C ARG A 309 29.77 3.46 6.02
N LYS A 310 28.54 3.95 5.80
CA LYS A 310 27.73 3.68 4.62
C LYS A 310 26.72 4.81 4.44
N ILE A 311 26.50 5.23 3.20
CA ILE A 311 25.40 6.12 2.81
C ILE A 311 24.44 5.30 1.96
N LEU A 312 23.17 5.26 2.34
CA LEU A 312 22.11 4.56 1.63
C LEU A 312 21.09 5.58 1.12
N ILE A 313 20.77 5.54 -0.17
CA ILE A 313 19.70 6.34 -0.78
C ILE A 313 18.46 5.44 -0.86
N VAL A 314 17.34 5.93 -0.35
CA VAL A 314 16.07 5.18 -0.26
C VAL A 314 14.99 5.93 -1.04
N VAL A 315 14.42 5.25 -2.02
CA VAL A 315 13.38 5.73 -2.94
C VAL A 315 12.37 4.62 -3.22
N GLU A 316 11.16 4.98 -3.60
CA GLU A 316 10.19 4.07 -4.21
C GLU A 316 10.30 4.03 -5.73
N GLY A 317 9.88 2.93 -6.35
CA GLY A 317 9.78 2.84 -7.80
C GLY A 317 8.60 3.65 -8.34
N VAL A 318 7.41 3.33 -7.85
CA VAL A 318 6.17 4.07 -8.05
C VAL A 318 5.61 4.39 -6.68
N TYR A 319 5.40 5.68 -6.39
CA TYR A 319 4.95 6.14 -5.08
C TYR A 319 3.47 5.86 -4.90
N SER A 320 3.11 5.27 -3.75
CA SER A 320 1.78 4.69 -3.54
C SER A 320 0.62 5.68 -3.53
N MET A 321 0.82 6.92 -3.06
CA MET A 321 -0.26 7.90 -2.90
C MET A 321 -0.37 8.85 -4.09
N GLU A 322 0.76 9.39 -4.53
CA GLU A 322 0.82 10.39 -5.60
C GLU A 322 0.90 9.75 -6.98
N GLY A 323 1.43 8.52 -7.08
CA GLY A 323 1.67 7.85 -8.35
C GLY A 323 2.91 8.36 -9.10
N SER A 324 3.74 9.21 -8.48
CA SER A 324 5.04 9.62 -9.04
C SER A 324 5.93 8.43 -9.33
N ILE A 325 6.84 8.61 -10.29
CA ILE A 325 7.85 7.64 -10.62
C ILE A 325 9.21 8.24 -10.24
N VAL A 326 10.07 7.45 -9.61
CA VAL A 326 11.41 7.95 -9.29
C VAL A 326 12.22 8.22 -10.57
N ARG A 327 12.98 9.32 -10.56
CA ARG A 327 14.04 9.60 -11.56
C ARG A 327 15.25 8.67 -11.39
N LEU A 328 15.03 7.36 -11.52
CA LEU A 328 16.01 6.31 -11.21
C LEU A 328 17.36 6.49 -11.94
N PRO A 329 17.41 6.86 -13.24
CA PRO A 329 18.70 7.07 -13.91
C PRO A 329 19.55 8.18 -13.27
N ASP A 330 18.92 9.27 -12.83
CA ASP A 330 19.60 10.38 -12.16
C ASP A 330 20.10 9.95 -10.77
N VAL A 331 19.27 9.24 -9.99
CA VAL A 331 19.67 8.68 -8.68
C VAL A 331 20.86 7.72 -8.83
N ILE A 332 20.84 6.84 -9.83
CA ILE A 332 21.94 5.92 -10.12
C ILE A 332 23.20 6.68 -10.53
N ARG A 333 23.07 7.73 -11.35
CA ARG A 333 24.20 8.59 -11.74
C ARG A 333 24.84 9.23 -10.52
N LEU A 334 24.05 9.84 -9.64
CA LEU A 334 24.54 10.46 -8.40
C LEU A 334 25.25 9.44 -7.51
N LYS A 335 24.64 8.27 -7.27
CA LYS A 335 25.26 7.17 -6.51
C LYS A 335 26.63 6.76 -7.08
N LYS A 336 26.75 6.65 -8.40
CA LYS A 336 28.00 6.24 -9.07
C LYS A 336 29.08 7.31 -8.96
N ASN A 337 28.73 8.58 -9.18
CA ASN A 337 29.66 9.70 -9.07
C ASN A 337 30.25 9.83 -7.67
N THR A 338 29.45 9.58 -6.63
CA THR A 338 29.92 9.65 -5.25
C THR A 338 30.84 8.50 -4.86
N LYS A 339 30.76 7.33 -5.50
CA LYS A 339 31.76 6.26 -5.29
C LYS A 339 33.14 6.59 -5.88
N LEU A 340 33.20 7.57 -6.78
CA LEU A 340 34.43 8.05 -7.40
C LEU A 340 35.08 9.22 -6.63
N MET A 341 34.37 9.80 -5.65
CA MET A 341 34.84 10.85 -4.74
C MET A 341 35.34 10.24 -3.43
#